data_AF-A0A0E3QIX8-F1
#
_entry.id   AF-A0A0E3QIX8-F1
#
_cell.length_a   1.000
_cell.length_b   1.000
_cell.length_c   1.000
_cell.angle_alpha   90.00
_cell.angle_beta   90.00
_cell.angle_gamma   90.00
#
_symmetry.space_group_name_H-M   'P 1'
#
loop_
_entity.id
_entity.type
_entity.pdbx_description
1 polymer ?
#
loop_
_entity_poly.entity_id
_entity_poly.type
_entity_poly.pdbx_seq_one_letter_code
_entity_poly.pdbx_strand_id
1 'polypeptide(L)'
;MTITIDEDNLKKGLLGLVVALVEIIQDLLERQALLRIENESLSDEEIERLGEALSDLHEALERIKEDNALENCVASVREGLDQVVDDVVDKFLNPRWWAEEVKKGELNDEEHTLPVLDSQYSH
;
A
#
# COMPACT_ATOMS: atom_id res chain seq x y z
N MET A 1 -11.38 -20.88 5.37
CA MET A 1 -11.57 -19.56 6.02
C MET A 1 -11.53 -18.53 4.91
N THR A 2 -12.68 -17.94 4.59
CA THR A 2 -12.82 -16.95 3.51
C THR A 2 -12.41 -15.59 4.04
N ILE A 3 -11.40 -14.98 3.43
CA ILE A 3 -11.02 -13.60 3.71
C ILE A 3 -12.17 -12.72 3.23
N THR A 4 -12.91 -12.12 4.16
CA THR A 4 -13.89 -11.07 3.85
C THR A 4 -13.12 -9.78 3.56
N ILE A 5 -12.90 -9.51 2.28
CA ILE A 5 -12.35 -8.25 1.81
C ILE A 5 -13.48 -7.23 1.82
N ASP A 6 -13.28 -6.10 2.51
CA ASP A 6 -14.15 -4.95 2.37
C ASP A 6 -13.91 -4.32 0.98
N GLU A 7 -14.84 -4.60 0.07
CA GLU A 7 -14.76 -4.22 -1.34
C GLU A 7 -14.75 -2.70 -1.54
N ASP A 8 -15.42 -1.95 -0.65
CA ASP A 8 -15.53 -0.49 -0.77
C ASP A 8 -14.22 0.19 -0.34
N ASN A 9 -13.57 -0.31 0.72
CA ASN A 9 -12.26 0.16 1.14
C ASN A 9 -11.18 -0.16 0.09
N LEU A 10 -11.22 -1.35 -0.52
CA LEU A 10 -10.27 -1.71 -1.59
C LEU A 10 -10.45 -0.83 -2.84
N LYS A 11 -11.69 -0.56 -3.25
CA LYS A 11 -12.00 0.34 -4.39
C LYS A 11 -11.43 1.74 -4.17
N LYS A 12 -11.63 2.32 -2.98
CA LYS A 12 -11.09 3.64 -2.63
C LYS A 12 -9.56 3.68 -2.61
N GLY A 13 -8.92 2.65 -2.04
CA GLY A 13 -7.46 2.55 -2.01
C GLY A 13 -6.85 2.45 -3.41
N LEU A 14 -7.45 1.63 -4.29
CA LEU A 14 -7.00 1.50 -5.67
C LEU A 14 -7.21 2.78 -6.47
N LEU A 15 -8.36 3.45 -6.30
CA LEU A 15 -8.63 4.73 -6.96
C LEU A 15 -7.62 5.80 -6.52
N GLY A 16 -7.32 5.90 -5.23
CA GLY A 16 -6.28 6.78 -4.71
C GLY A 16 -4.90 6.51 -5.33
N LEU A 17 -4.52 5.23 -5.49
CA LEU A 17 -3.27 4.85 -6.13
C LEU A 17 -3.21 5.27 -7.61
N VAL A 18 -4.31 5.07 -8.36
CA VAL A 18 -4.39 5.46 -9.77
C VAL A 18 -4.32 6.98 -9.90
N VAL A 19 -5.05 7.74 -9.08
CA VAL A 19 -5.00 9.20 -9.08
C VAL A 19 -3.57 9.69 -8.82
N ALA A 20 -2.91 9.18 -7.77
CA ALA A 20 -1.54 9.54 -7.46
C ALA A 20 -0.56 9.23 -8.62
N LEU A 21 -0.76 8.10 -9.32
CA LEU A 21 0.05 7.76 -10.48
C LEU A 21 -0.16 8.74 -11.63
N VAL A 22 -1.41 9.14 -11.91
CA VAL A 22 -1.71 10.10 -12.97
C VAL A 22 -1.13 11.48 -12.64
N GLU A 23 -1.19 11.92 -11.38
CA GLU A 23 -0.55 13.17 -10.92
C GLU A 23 0.96 13.16 -11.16
N ILE A 24 1.65 12.06 -10.85
CA ILE A 24 3.08 11.92 -11.13
C ILE A 24 3.36 12.03 -12.63
N ILE A 25 2.50 11.46 -13.48
CA ILE A 25 2.65 11.54 -14.94
C ILE A 25 2.37 12.97 -15.41
N GLN A 26 1.36 13.66 -14.87
CA GLN A 26 1.06 15.06 -15.16
C GLN A 26 2.27 15.96 -14.84
N ASP A 27 2.83 15.85 -13.64
CA ASP A 27 4.04 16.59 -13.22
C ASP A 27 5.22 16.36 -14.18
N LEU A 28 5.37 15.12 -14.65
CA LEU A 28 6.41 14.79 -15.61
C LEU A 28 6.14 15.43 -16.98
N LEU A 29 4.90 15.38 -17.46
CA LEU A 29 4.50 15.98 -18.72
C LEU A 29 4.67 17.50 -18.70
N GLU A 30 4.34 18.16 -17.59
CA GLU A 30 4.59 19.59 -17.39
C GLU A 30 6.08 19.93 -17.46
N ARG A 31 6.92 19.16 -16.76
CA ARG A 31 8.39 19.33 -16.83
C ARG A 31 8.91 19.14 -18.26
N GLN A 32 8.40 18.14 -18.98
CA GLN A 32 8.79 17.91 -20.36
C GLN A 32 8.28 19.01 -21.30
N ALA A 33 7.08 19.54 -21.07
CA ALA A 33 6.51 20.65 -21.81
C ALA A 33 7.43 21.88 -21.70
N LEU A 34 7.86 22.22 -20.49
CA LEU A 34 8.80 23.32 -20.25
C LEU A 34 10.11 23.13 -21.02
N LEU A 35 10.71 21.94 -20.95
CA LEU A 35 11.93 21.64 -21.70
C LEU A 35 11.72 21.74 -23.22
N ARG A 36 10.54 21.37 -23.72
CA ARG A 36 10.24 21.45 -25.16
C ARG A 36 10.03 22.89 -25.62
N ILE A 37 9.44 23.72 -24.77
CA ILE A 37 9.27 25.16 -24.99
C ILE A 37 10.65 25.84 -25.02
N GLU A 38 11.51 25.54 -24.04
CA GLU A 38 12.88 26.10 -23.98
C GLU A 38 13.73 25.73 -25.20
N ASN A 39 13.50 24.54 -25.77
CA ASN A 39 14.19 24.08 -26.97
C ASN A 39 13.48 24.45 -28.28
N GLU A 40 12.46 25.31 -28.25
CA GLU A 40 11.67 25.75 -29.42
C GLU A 40 11.12 24.57 -30.25
N SER A 41 10.86 23.44 -29.59
CA SER A 41 10.44 22.18 -30.22
C SER A 41 8.92 22.01 -30.30
N LEU A 42 8.17 23.03 -29.86
CA LEU A 42 6.72 23.16 -29.97
C LEU A 42 6.39 24.54 -30.55
N SER A 43 5.41 24.59 -31.46
CA SER A 43 4.79 25.83 -31.92
C SER A 43 3.91 26.46 -30.84
N ASP A 44 3.63 27.76 -30.96
CA ASP A 44 2.75 28.48 -30.03
C ASP A 44 1.37 27.82 -29.92
N GLU A 45 0.79 27.35 -31.04
CA GLU A 45 -0.49 26.64 -31.02
C GLU A 45 -0.40 25.26 -30.31
N GLU A 46 0.74 24.58 -30.40
CA GLU A 46 0.95 23.32 -29.67
C GLU A 46 1.14 23.55 -28.17
N ILE A 47 1.77 24.65 -27.78
CA ILE A 47 1.93 25.05 -26.37
C ILE A 47 0.56 25.33 -25.75
N GLU A 48 -0.29 26.12 -26.42
CA GLU A 48 -1.61 26.46 -25.92
C GLU A 48 -2.49 25.22 -25.77
N ARG A 49 -2.54 24.36 -26.79
CA ARG A 49 -3.29 23.10 -26.76
C ARG A 49 -2.80 22.14 -25.68
N LEU A 50 -1.49 22.07 -25.44
CA LEU A 50 -0.91 21.24 -24.40
C LEU A 50 -1.27 21.78 -23.00
N GLY A 51 -1.19 23.09 -22.81
CA GLY A 51 -1.59 23.75 -21.57
C GLY A 51 -3.06 23.51 -21.25
N GLU A 52 -3.94 23.67 -22.24
CA GLU A 52 -5.38 23.40 -22.09
C GLU A 52 -5.63 21.95 -21.69
N ALA A 53 -5.02 20.99 -22.39
CA ALA A 53 -5.18 19.56 -22.08
C ALA A 53 -4.68 19.18 -20.67
N LEU A 54 -3.57 19.78 -20.22
CA LEU A 54 -3.04 19.55 -18.87
C LEU A 54 -3.92 20.19 -17.79
N SER A 55 -4.47 21.38 -18.05
CA SER A 55 -5.41 22.04 -17.16
C SER A 55 -6.72 21.24 -17.02
N ASP A 56 -7.28 20.77 -18.13
CA ASP A 56 -8.48 19.91 -18.13
C ASP A 56 -8.24 18.61 -17.36
N LEU A 57 -7.06 17.99 -17.54
CA LEU A 57 -6.67 16.80 -16.78
C LEU A 57 -6.59 17.09 -15.28
N HIS A 58 -5.99 18.22 -14.90
CA HIS A 58 -5.88 18.63 -13.49
C HIS A 58 -7.27 18.81 -12.85
N GLU A 59 -8.17 19.54 -13.52
CA GLU A 59 -9.52 19.76 -13.02
C GLU A 59 -10.31 18.45 -12.90
N ALA A 60 -10.15 17.53 -13.87
CA ALA A 60 -10.77 16.21 -13.80
C ALA A 60 -10.26 15.38 -12.60
N LEU A 61 -8.95 15.42 -12.30
CA LEU A 61 -8.38 14.71 -11.16
C LEU A 61 -8.84 15.30 -9.83
N GLU A 62 -8.88 16.63 -9.71
CA GLU A 62 -9.38 17.29 -8.50
C GLU A 62 -10.85 16.93 -8.23
N ARG A 63 -11.70 16.96 -9.26
CA ARG A 63 -13.09 16.49 -9.14
C ARG A 63 -13.20 15.04 -8.68
N ILE A 64 -12.37 14.14 -9.21
CA ILE A 64 -12.35 12.73 -8.78
C ILE A 64 -11.95 12.61 -7.31
N LYS A 65 -10.98 13.42 -6.85
CA LYS A 65 -10.53 13.44 -5.45
C LYS A 65 -11.62 13.93 -4.50
N GLU A 66 -12.32 15.00 -4.89
CA GLU A 66 -13.48 15.54 -4.16
C GLU A 66 -14.61 14.51 -4.06
N ASP A 67 -15.05 13.95 -5.20
CA ASP A 67 -16.16 13.00 -5.28
C ASP A 67 -15.92 11.72 -4.47
N ASN A 68 -14.66 11.34 -4.28
CA ASN A 68 -14.27 10.09 -3.60
C ASN A 68 -13.63 10.32 -2.23
N ALA A 69 -13.61 11.56 -1.72
CA ALA A 69 -13.00 11.95 -0.44
C ALA A 69 -11.57 11.40 -0.26
N LEU A 70 -10.77 11.43 -1.34
CA LEU A 70 -9.45 10.78 -1.35
C LEU A 70 -8.42 11.46 -0.43
N GLU A 71 -8.71 12.64 0.10
CA GLU A 71 -7.91 13.35 1.10
C GLU A 71 -7.69 12.52 2.38
N ASN A 72 -8.62 11.59 2.70
CA ASN A 72 -8.57 10.74 3.89
C ASN A 72 -8.13 9.29 3.59
N CYS A 73 -7.68 8.97 2.37
CA CYS A 73 -7.38 7.59 1.93
C CYS A 73 -6.42 6.81 2.82
N VAL A 74 -5.45 7.49 3.44
CA VAL A 74 -4.46 6.84 4.33
C VAL A 74 -5.14 6.26 5.58
N ALA A 75 -6.15 6.95 6.11
CA ALA A 75 -6.87 6.49 7.29
C ALA A 75 -7.70 5.23 6.98
N SER A 76 -8.39 5.19 5.84
CA SER A 76 -9.19 4.02 5.43
C SER A 76 -8.32 2.81 5.05
N VAL A 77 -7.16 3.02 4.43
CA VAL A 77 -6.20 1.93 4.16
C VAL A 77 -5.62 1.39 5.48
N ARG A 78 -5.33 2.26 6.44
CA ARG A 78 -4.87 1.86 7.78
C ARG A 78 -5.95 1.10 8.54
N GLU A 79 -7.20 1.55 8.50
CA GLU A 79 -8.35 0.87 9.12
C GLU A 79 -8.57 -0.54 8.52
N GLY A 80 -8.45 -0.66 7.19
CA GLY A 80 -8.50 -1.96 6.52
C GLY A 80 -7.34 -2.90 6.89
N LEU A 81 -6.16 -2.35 7.20
CA LEU A 81 -5.00 -3.14 7.65
C LEU A 81 -5.10 -3.53 9.13
N ASP A 82 -5.58 -2.63 9.99
CA ASP A 82 -5.78 -2.88 11.43
C ASP A 82 -6.70 -4.10 11.64
N GLN A 83 -7.75 -4.26 10.83
CA GLN A 83 -8.66 -5.41 10.90
C GLN A 83 -7.99 -6.75 10.54
N VAL A 84 -6.98 -6.74 9.67
CA VAL A 84 -6.23 -7.94 9.26
C VAL A 84 -5.12 -8.26 10.27
N VAL A 85 -4.56 -7.23 10.91
CA VAL A 85 -3.49 -7.36 11.90
C VAL A 85 -4.02 -8.09 13.15
N ASP A 86 -5.23 -7.79 13.62
CA ASP A 86 -5.80 -8.42 14.81
C ASP A 86 -5.90 -9.95 14.68
N ASP A 87 -6.36 -10.46 13.53
CA ASP A 87 -6.50 -11.91 13.27
C ASP A 87 -5.14 -12.64 13.20
N VAL A 88 -4.11 -11.96 12.70
CA VAL A 88 -2.76 -12.54 12.56
C VAL A 88 -2.02 -12.46 13.89
N VAL A 89 -2.16 -11.35 14.61
CA VAL A 89 -1.52 -11.13 15.91
C VAL A 89 -2.04 -12.13 16.95
N ASP A 90 -3.35 -12.39 17.00
CA ASP A 90 -3.92 -13.38 17.93
C ASP A 90 -3.45 -14.82 17.64
N LYS A 91 -3.23 -15.13 16.36
CA LYS A 91 -2.77 -16.47 15.93
C LYS A 91 -1.28 -16.71 16.22
N PHE A 92 -0.47 -15.67 16.24
CA PHE A 92 0.98 -15.76 16.45
C PHE A 92 1.43 -15.40 17.88
N LEU A 93 0.67 -14.58 18.62
CA LEU A 93 1.04 -14.07 19.94
C LEU A 93 0.22 -14.64 21.10
N ASN A 94 -0.23 -15.89 21.03
CA ASN A 94 -0.68 -16.60 22.23
C ASN A 94 0.42 -17.53 22.79
N PRO A 95 1.32 -17.07 23.70
CA PRO A 95 2.28 -17.91 24.41
C PRO A 95 1.74 -18.81 25.53
N ARG A 96 0.43 -18.84 25.84
CA ARG A 96 -0.04 -19.52 27.07
C ARG A 96 -0.08 -21.05 26.99
N TRP A 97 -0.05 -21.62 25.79
CA TRP A 97 0.04 -23.07 25.55
C TRP A 97 1.43 -23.67 25.79
N TRP A 98 2.50 -22.86 25.90
CA TRP A 98 3.84 -23.40 26.20
C TRP A 98 4.18 -23.44 27.69
N ALA A 99 3.40 -22.75 28.54
CA ALA A 99 3.64 -22.80 29.98
C ALA A 99 3.07 -24.08 30.63
N GLU A 100 2.06 -24.70 30.01
CA GLU A 100 1.43 -25.93 30.54
C GLU A 100 2.11 -27.20 30.03
N GLU A 101 2.67 -27.21 28.82
CA GLU A 101 3.35 -28.38 28.26
C GLU A 101 4.75 -28.62 28.87
N VAL A 102 5.48 -27.57 29.27
CA VAL A 102 6.76 -27.74 29.98
C VAL A 102 6.57 -28.36 31.36
N LYS A 103 5.44 -28.07 32.03
CA LYS A 103 5.09 -28.71 33.32
C LYS A 103 4.58 -30.13 33.20
N LYS A 104 4.14 -30.54 32.00
CA LYS A 104 3.62 -31.90 31.76
C LYS A 104 4.66 -32.83 31.14
N GLY A 105 5.79 -32.28 30.66
CA GLY A 105 6.89 -33.00 30.03
C GLY A 105 7.95 -33.58 30.98
N GLU A 106 7.89 -33.34 32.30
CA GLU A 106 8.82 -33.96 33.27
C GLU A 106 8.45 -35.42 33.64
N LEU A 107 7.47 -36.02 32.96
CA LEU A 107 7.02 -37.40 33.18
C LEU A 107 6.81 -38.10 31.84
N ASN A 108 7.88 -38.28 31.06
CA ASN A 108 8.11 -39.46 30.23
C ASN A 108 9.44 -39.29 29.49
N ASP A 109 10.47 -39.93 30.03
CA ASP A 109 11.65 -40.32 29.26
C ASP A 109 11.21 -41.28 28.14
N GLU A 110 11.35 -40.86 26.88
CA GLU A 110 11.95 -41.63 25.78
C GLU A 110 11.68 -40.91 24.44
N GLU A 111 12.77 -40.38 23.88
CA GLU A 111 13.03 -40.21 22.45
C GLU A 111 12.04 -39.35 21.63
N HIS A 112 12.18 -38.02 21.69
CA HIS A 112 11.90 -37.17 20.52
C HIS A 112 12.92 -36.04 20.39
N THR A 113 13.60 -36.06 19.25
CA THR A 113 14.62 -35.11 18.79
C THR A 113 14.10 -33.67 18.80
N LEU A 114 14.76 -32.80 19.56
CA LEU A 114 14.65 -31.35 19.41
C LEU A 114 15.24 -30.92 18.06
N PRO A 115 14.65 -29.96 17.33
CA PRO A 115 15.31 -29.39 16.17
C PRO A 115 16.52 -28.59 16.64
N VAL A 116 17.71 -29.08 16.29
CA VAL A 116 18.98 -28.35 16.48
C VAL A 116 18.89 -27.07 15.65
N LEU A 117 18.85 -25.92 16.34
CA LEU A 117 19.11 -24.63 15.71
C LEU A 117 20.60 -24.64 15.33
N ASP A 118 20.88 -24.85 14.04
CA ASP A 118 22.22 -24.65 13.51
C ASP A 118 22.48 -23.13 13.44
N SER A 119 22.90 -22.57 14.58
CA SER A 119 23.51 -21.25 14.65
C SER A 119 24.98 -21.36 14.29
N GLN A 120 25.25 -21.73 13.04
CA GLN A 120 26.55 -21.53 12.42
C GLN A 120 26.70 -20.04 12.06
N TYR A 121 27.68 -19.41 12.71
CA TYR A 121 28.28 -18.10 12.47
C TYR A 121 27.45 -16.84 12.81
N SER A 122 27.83 -16.15 13.90
CA SER A 122 28.67 -14.94 13.78
C SER A 122 29.08 -14.42 15.17
N HIS A 123 30.38 -14.58 15.43
CA HIS A 123 31.31 -13.87 16.34
C HIS A 123 30.82 -13.25 17.66
#